data_AF-A0A8S9G477-F1
#
_entry.id   AF-A0A8S9G477-F1
#
_cell.length_a   1.000
_cell.length_b   1.000
_cell.length_c   1.000
_cell.angle_alpha   90.00
_cell.angle_beta   90.00
_cell.angle_gamma   90.00
#
_symmetry.space_group_name_H-M   'P 1'
#
loop_
_entity.id
_entity.type
_entity.pdbx_description
1 polymer ?
#
loop_
_entity_poly.entity_id
_entity_poly.type
_entity_poly.pdbx_seq_one_letter_code
_entity_poly.pdbx_strand_id
1 'polypeptide(L)'
;MVNTWIQSLTRVKQTKHLTLRHQPGHMYHGGCIEFPPNSFTYPRLTSLSLHGYVLRTSHSFNNCQNLKTLKLSCILASDLGVFNSVLASCPSLEVLVLDISCFKESGPLKIDNKRLKLLQVLETKKIDGIQVSSTRLDSLAIGRLSCGKDDFVLREEGESPRNKFLEENNKDHPFPNAKFRVETVWMHHFSGSEEEFALASCLIRQGTVIKRMMIKSTSFPARKKLEIETAVAKLQALIRKKEQWQLAIKCF
;
A
#
# COMPACT_ATOMS: atom_id res chain seq x y z
N MET A 1 12.62 -21.41 -21.97
CA MET A 1 13.75 -20.85 -21.17
C MET A 1 13.36 -20.49 -19.73
N VAL A 2 12.14 -20.01 -19.45
CA VAL A 2 11.72 -19.60 -18.09
C VAL A 2 11.69 -20.73 -17.05
N ASN A 3 11.26 -21.94 -17.44
CA ASN A 3 11.17 -23.06 -16.49
C ASN A 3 12.54 -23.57 -15.99
N THR A 4 13.61 -23.44 -16.79
CA THR A 4 14.93 -23.99 -16.46
C THR A 4 15.59 -23.23 -15.31
N TRP A 5 15.47 -21.89 -15.27
CA TRP A 5 16.03 -21.10 -14.18
C TRP A 5 15.22 -21.23 -12.89
N ILE A 6 13.89 -21.35 -12.96
CA ILE A 6 13.04 -21.63 -11.80
C ILE A 6 13.44 -22.97 -11.17
N GLN A 7 13.65 -24.02 -11.96
CA GLN A 7 14.12 -25.31 -11.44
C GLN A 7 15.51 -25.20 -10.78
N SER A 8 16.43 -24.43 -11.35
CA SER A 8 17.75 -24.19 -10.75
C SER A 8 17.65 -23.44 -9.41
N LEU A 9 16.84 -22.39 -9.33
CA LEU A 9 16.65 -21.61 -8.09
C LEU A 9 15.97 -22.40 -6.98
N THR A 10 15.03 -23.28 -7.34
CA THR A 10 14.22 -24.07 -6.40
C THR A 10 14.94 -25.32 -5.93
N ARG A 11 15.47 -26.14 -6.84
CA ARG A 11 16.06 -27.45 -6.51
C ARG A 11 17.52 -27.37 -6.10
N VAL A 12 18.31 -26.55 -6.79
CA VAL A 12 19.77 -26.51 -6.58
C VAL A 12 20.14 -25.46 -5.55
N LYS A 13 19.67 -24.22 -5.75
CA LYS A 13 20.08 -23.09 -4.91
C LYS A 13 19.23 -22.87 -3.67
N GLN A 14 18.06 -23.52 -3.58
CA GLN A 14 17.16 -23.44 -2.44
C GLN A 14 16.88 -21.99 -1.99
N THR A 15 16.66 -21.13 -2.98
CA THR A 15 16.70 -19.67 -2.84
C THR A 15 15.61 -19.16 -1.89
N LYS A 16 15.99 -18.34 -0.90
CA LYS A 16 15.04 -17.73 0.05
C LYS A 16 14.57 -16.33 -0.33
N HIS A 17 15.42 -15.60 -1.06
CA HIS A 17 15.21 -14.22 -1.46
C HIS A 17 15.43 -14.12 -2.96
N LEU A 18 14.39 -13.73 -3.69
CA LEU A 18 14.43 -13.57 -5.14
C LEU A 18 14.11 -12.13 -5.51
N THR A 19 15.04 -11.49 -6.23
CA THR A 19 14.82 -10.19 -6.83
C THR A 19 14.94 -10.32 -8.34
N LEU A 20 13.86 -9.99 -9.04
CA LEU A 20 13.82 -9.94 -10.49
C LEU A 20 13.57 -8.51 -10.91
N ARG A 21 14.43 -8.00 -11.77
CA ARG A 21 14.32 -6.66 -12.34
C ARG A 21 14.28 -6.80 -13.83
N HIS A 22 13.23 -6.26 -14.42
CA HIS A 22 13.15 -6.04 -15.84
C HIS A 22 13.17 -4.54 -16.06
N GLN A 23 14.04 -4.09 -16.95
CA GLN A 23 14.09 -2.69 -17.36
C GLN A 23 13.30 -2.63 -18.66
N PRO A 24 12.07 -2.09 -18.66
CA PRO A 24 11.33 -1.94 -19.91
C PRO A 24 12.14 -1.00 -20.79
N GLY A 25 12.47 -1.45 -22.00
CA GLY A 25 12.97 -0.54 -23.03
C GLY A 25 11.95 0.59 -23.24
N HIS A 26 12.41 1.75 -23.69
CA HIS A 26 11.52 2.82 -24.13
C HIS A 26 10.55 2.22 -25.15
N MET A 27 9.24 2.32 -24.86
CA MET A 27 8.09 1.85 -25.64
C MET A 27 7.41 0.61 -25.06
N TYR A 28 6.12 0.82 -24.78
CA TYR A 28 5.07 -0.12 -24.38
C TYR A 28 4.81 -1.27 -25.39
N HIS A 29 5.81 -1.67 -26.17
CA HIS A 29 5.73 -2.64 -27.27
C HIS A 29 6.76 -3.78 -27.14
N GLY A 30 7.66 -3.74 -26.14
CA GLY A 30 8.56 -4.85 -25.82
C GLY A 30 7.82 -5.95 -25.06
N GLY A 31 7.89 -7.20 -25.56
CA GLY A 31 7.15 -8.36 -25.08
C GLY A 31 7.10 -8.46 -23.55
N CYS A 32 5.88 -8.55 -23.01
CA CYS A 32 5.65 -8.83 -21.60
C CYS A 32 6.29 -10.16 -21.22
N ILE A 33 7.20 -10.16 -20.24
CA ILE A 33 7.70 -11.42 -19.67
C ILE A 33 6.58 -12.00 -18.82
N GLU A 34 5.91 -13.01 -19.34
CA GLU A 34 4.91 -13.77 -18.61
C GLU A 34 5.59 -14.88 -17.81
N PHE A 35 5.31 -14.90 -16.51
CA PHE A 35 5.73 -15.99 -15.64
C PHE A 35 4.75 -17.16 -15.78
N PRO A 36 5.25 -18.40 -15.95
CA PRO A 36 4.42 -19.59 -15.87
C PRO A 36 3.61 -19.67 -14.56
N PRO A 37 2.48 -20.38 -14.55
CA PRO A 37 1.76 -20.66 -13.32
C PRO A 37 2.67 -21.25 -12.25
N ASN A 38 2.45 -20.87 -11.00
CA ASN A 38 3.19 -21.34 -9.82
C ASN A 38 4.71 -21.02 -9.83
N SER A 39 5.17 -20.06 -10.64
CA SER A 39 6.60 -19.70 -10.74
C SER A 39 7.24 -19.32 -9.39
N PHE A 40 6.46 -18.73 -8.49
CA PHE A 40 6.92 -18.28 -7.17
C PHE A 40 6.45 -19.19 -6.02
N THR A 41 5.90 -20.36 -6.37
CA THR A 41 5.29 -21.29 -5.43
C THR A 41 6.30 -22.35 -5.05
N TYR A 42 7.17 -22.04 -4.08
CA TYR A 42 8.06 -23.06 -3.52
C TYR A 42 8.39 -22.81 -2.05
N PRO A 43 8.59 -23.88 -1.25
CA PRO A 43 8.57 -23.80 0.21
C PRO A 43 9.61 -22.86 0.83
N ARG A 44 10.76 -22.71 0.16
CA ARG A 44 11.88 -21.92 0.69
C ARG A 44 11.82 -20.44 0.33
N LEU A 45 11.00 -20.04 -0.65
CA LEU A 45 10.89 -18.63 -1.02
C LEU A 45 10.13 -17.86 0.05
N THR A 46 10.84 -17.00 0.77
CA THR A 46 10.27 -16.14 1.82
C THR A 46 10.18 -14.68 1.42
N SER A 47 10.96 -14.25 0.42
CA SER A 47 11.00 -12.86 -0.02
C SER A 47 11.07 -12.78 -1.53
N LEU A 48 10.16 -12.02 -2.14
CA LEU A 48 10.09 -11.78 -3.57
C LEU A 48 10.04 -10.28 -3.84
N SER A 49 10.88 -9.82 -4.76
CA SER A 49 10.88 -8.46 -5.26
C SER A 49 10.81 -8.48 -6.78
N LEU A 50 9.75 -7.91 -7.35
CA LEU A 50 9.58 -7.74 -8.78
C LEU A 50 9.66 -6.26 -9.12
N HIS A 51 10.36 -5.94 -10.21
CA HIS A 51 10.45 -4.58 -10.73
C HIS A 51 10.27 -4.54 -12.25
N GLY A 52 9.36 -3.69 -12.74
CA GLY A 52 9.21 -3.40 -14.18
C GLY A 52 8.54 -4.49 -15.01
N TYR A 53 7.59 -5.22 -14.41
CA TYR A 53 6.82 -6.28 -15.07
C TYR A 53 5.35 -5.89 -15.27
N VAL A 54 4.73 -6.51 -16.28
CA VAL A 54 3.28 -6.44 -16.49
C VAL A 54 2.66 -7.77 -16.03
N LEU A 55 1.71 -7.72 -15.10
CA LEU A 55 0.95 -8.87 -14.62
C LEU A 55 -0.40 -8.93 -15.32
N ARG A 56 -0.54 -9.87 -16.26
CA ARG A 56 -1.82 -10.12 -16.93
C ARG A 56 -2.74 -11.02 -16.11
N THR A 57 -2.16 -11.90 -15.30
CA THR A 57 -2.86 -12.82 -14.41
C THR A 57 -2.10 -12.94 -13.09
N SER A 58 -2.73 -13.53 -12.08
CA SER A 58 -2.14 -13.79 -10.76
C SER A 58 -1.47 -15.16 -10.65
N HIS A 59 -1.54 -16.00 -11.69
CA HIS A 59 -1.23 -17.44 -11.61
C HIS A 59 0.21 -17.76 -11.21
N SER A 60 1.15 -16.85 -11.43
CA SER A 60 2.54 -17.03 -11.00
C SER A 60 2.71 -17.00 -9.47
N PHE A 61 1.72 -16.48 -8.73
CA PHE A 61 1.69 -16.33 -7.27
C PHE A 61 0.80 -17.34 -6.55
N ASN A 62 0.19 -18.29 -7.26
CA ASN A 62 -0.71 -19.26 -6.66
C ASN A 62 -0.07 -19.96 -5.45
N ASN A 63 -0.78 -20.05 -4.33
CA ASN A 63 -0.34 -20.79 -3.13
C ASN A 63 1.05 -20.38 -2.57
N CYS A 64 1.42 -19.09 -2.63
CA CYS A 64 2.64 -18.55 -2.00
C CYS A 64 2.55 -18.50 -0.46
N GLN A 65 2.29 -19.64 0.19
CA GLN A 65 2.03 -19.75 1.63
C GLN A 65 3.23 -19.39 2.52
N ASN A 66 4.45 -19.45 2.01
CA ASN A 66 5.67 -19.18 2.76
C ASN A 66 6.21 -17.76 2.55
N LEU A 67 5.60 -17.00 1.64
CA LEU A 67 6.07 -15.68 1.29
C LEU A 67 5.73 -14.69 2.39
N LYS A 68 6.77 -14.13 3.02
CA LYS A 68 6.69 -13.15 4.11
C LYS A 68 6.92 -11.72 3.61
N THR A 69 7.68 -11.56 2.53
CA THR A 69 7.97 -10.25 1.96
C THR A 69 7.62 -10.25 0.48
N LEU A 70 6.77 -9.31 0.09
CA LEU A 70 6.45 -9.04 -1.30
C LEU A 70 6.70 -7.57 -1.62
N LYS A 71 7.53 -7.33 -2.63
CA LYS A 71 7.78 -5.99 -3.17
C LYS A 71 7.39 -5.97 -4.64
N LEU A 72 6.42 -5.14 -4.98
CA LEU A 72 5.99 -4.88 -6.34
C LEU A 72 6.36 -3.44 -6.65
N SER A 73 7.32 -3.21 -7.54
CA SER A 73 7.72 -1.87 -7.97
C SER A 73 7.58 -1.71 -9.48
N CYS A 74 7.03 -0.58 -9.92
CA CYS A 74 6.72 -0.32 -11.31
C CYS A 74 6.00 -1.51 -11.96
N ILE A 75 4.98 -2.04 -11.28
CA ILE A 75 4.21 -3.19 -11.77
C ILE A 75 2.89 -2.68 -12.35
N LEU A 76 2.59 -3.13 -13.57
CA LEU A 76 1.37 -2.77 -14.29
C LEU A 76 0.46 -4.00 -14.41
N ALA A 77 -0.84 -3.85 -14.18
CA ALA A 77 -1.79 -4.93 -14.37
C ALA A 77 -2.95 -4.54 -15.30
N SER A 78 -3.54 -5.55 -15.96
CA SER A 78 -4.76 -5.42 -16.77
C SER A 78 -5.89 -4.73 -16.01
N ASP A 79 -6.09 -5.18 -14.77
CA ASP A 79 -7.09 -4.72 -13.84
C ASP A 79 -6.65 -5.00 -12.40
N LEU A 80 -7.35 -4.40 -11.45
CA LEU A 80 -7.09 -4.53 -10.02
C LEU A 80 -7.31 -5.95 -9.46
N GLY A 81 -8.17 -6.74 -10.09
CA GLY A 81 -8.46 -8.12 -9.69
C GLY A 81 -7.20 -8.99 -9.71
N VAL A 82 -6.24 -8.69 -10.59
CA VAL A 82 -4.93 -9.32 -10.60
C VAL A 82 -4.18 -9.07 -9.29
N PHE A 83 -4.07 -7.82 -8.85
CA PHE A 83 -3.38 -7.49 -7.60
C PHE A 83 -4.07 -8.09 -6.37
N ASN A 84 -5.40 -7.96 -6.28
CA ASN A 84 -6.17 -8.55 -5.18
C ASN A 84 -5.95 -10.08 -5.10
N SER A 85 -5.92 -10.75 -6.26
CA SER A 85 -5.67 -12.20 -6.33
C SER A 85 -4.24 -12.58 -5.92
N VAL A 86 -3.25 -11.77 -6.29
CA VAL A 86 -1.85 -11.96 -5.86
C VAL A 86 -1.74 -11.85 -4.34
N LEU A 87 -2.35 -10.82 -3.75
CA LEU A 87 -2.33 -10.61 -2.30
C LEU A 87 -3.03 -11.73 -1.54
N ALA A 88 -4.20 -12.18 -2.02
CA ALA A 88 -4.94 -13.30 -1.45
C ALA A 88 -4.14 -14.62 -1.50
N SER A 89 -3.28 -14.79 -2.50
CA SER A 89 -2.44 -15.99 -2.65
C SER A 89 -1.22 -16.00 -1.70
N CYS A 90 -0.99 -14.93 -0.94
CA CYS A 90 0.15 -14.76 -0.05
C CYS A 90 -0.31 -14.55 1.42
N PRO A 91 -0.90 -15.57 2.08
CA PRO A 91 -1.50 -15.42 3.41
C PRO A 91 -0.50 -15.15 4.55
N SER A 92 0.79 -15.40 4.33
CA SER A 92 1.85 -15.25 5.34
C SER A 92 2.64 -13.94 5.26
N LEU A 93 2.17 -12.96 4.46
CA LEU A 93 2.88 -11.70 4.31
C LEU A 93 3.01 -10.95 5.64
N GLU A 94 4.24 -10.56 5.94
CA GLU A 94 4.59 -9.67 7.05
C GLU A 94 4.98 -8.27 6.53
N VAL A 95 5.53 -8.20 5.31
CA VAL A 95 6.01 -6.96 4.67
C VAL A 95 5.48 -6.87 3.24
N LEU A 96 4.79 -5.78 2.93
CA LEU A 96 4.27 -5.48 1.61
C LEU A 96 4.71 -4.09 1.16
N VAL A 97 5.36 -4.01 -0.02
CA VAL A 97 5.75 -2.75 -0.66
C VAL A 97 5.11 -2.67 -2.04
N LEU A 98 4.39 -1.57 -2.31
CA LEU A 98 3.58 -1.39 -3.51
C LEU A 98 3.95 -0.09 -4.25
N ASP A 99 4.36 -0.25 -5.49
CA ASP A 99 4.40 0.75 -6.55
C ASP A 99 3.78 0.08 -7.78
N ILE A 100 2.47 0.34 -7.95
CA ILE A 100 1.59 -0.43 -8.84
C ILE A 100 0.67 0.48 -9.65
N SER A 101 0.26 0.01 -10.82
CA SER A 101 -0.65 0.73 -11.71
C SER A 101 -1.57 -0.22 -12.44
N CYS A 102 -2.77 0.26 -12.80
CA CYS A 102 -3.71 -0.47 -13.65
C CYS A 102 -3.82 0.20 -15.03
N PHE A 103 -4.14 -0.56 -16.09
CA PHE A 103 -4.41 0.04 -17.41
C PHE A 103 -5.75 0.81 -17.43
N LYS A 104 -6.75 0.29 -16.71
CA LYS A 104 -8.09 0.85 -16.58
C LYS A 104 -8.32 1.35 -15.16
N GLU A 105 -9.20 2.34 -15.02
CA GLU A 105 -9.73 2.74 -13.71
C GLU A 105 -10.43 1.56 -13.05
N SER A 106 -10.28 1.47 -11.74
CA SER A 106 -10.69 0.31 -10.98
C SER A 106 -10.83 0.68 -9.52
N GLY A 107 -11.74 -0.02 -8.83
CA GLY A 107 -12.08 0.25 -7.44
C GLY A 107 -10.93 0.08 -6.43
N PRO A 108 -11.24 -0.10 -5.14
CA PRO A 108 -10.22 -0.10 -4.09
C PRO A 108 -9.41 -1.40 -4.04
N LEU A 109 -8.08 -1.28 -3.93
CA LEU A 109 -7.18 -2.40 -3.68
C LEU A 109 -7.46 -3.00 -2.30
N LYS A 110 -7.76 -4.29 -2.20
CA LYS A 110 -8.08 -4.95 -0.94
C LYS A 110 -6.88 -5.74 -0.43
N ILE A 111 -6.40 -5.38 0.75
CA ILE A 111 -5.30 -6.00 1.45
C ILE A 111 -5.86 -6.63 2.73
N ASP A 112 -6.30 -7.88 2.63
CA ASP A 112 -6.71 -8.66 3.80
C ASP A 112 -5.59 -9.62 4.19
N ASN A 113 -4.85 -9.26 5.24
CA ASN A 113 -3.76 -10.10 5.73
C ASN A 113 -3.50 -9.89 7.22
N LYS A 114 -3.85 -10.89 8.04
CA LYS A 114 -3.73 -10.86 9.51
C LYS A 114 -2.29 -10.84 10.04
N ARG A 115 -1.30 -11.14 9.19
CA ARG A 115 0.12 -11.22 9.57
C ARG A 115 0.92 -10.00 9.13
N LEU A 116 0.31 -9.10 8.35
CA LEU A 116 0.98 -7.96 7.77
C LEU A 116 1.36 -6.95 8.84
N LYS A 117 2.67 -6.71 8.99
CA LYS A 117 3.27 -5.78 9.95
C LYS A 117 3.70 -4.47 9.33
N LEU A 118 4.13 -4.50 8.07
CA LEU A 118 4.58 -3.33 7.35
C LEU A 118 3.86 -3.25 6.00
N LEU A 119 3.21 -2.11 5.77
CA LEU A 119 2.68 -1.73 4.47
C LEU A 119 3.35 -0.44 4.03
N GLN A 120 4.03 -0.49 2.89
CA GLN A 120 4.59 0.68 2.23
C GLN A 120 3.94 0.84 0.86
N VAL A 121 3.18 1.91 0.66
CA VAL A 121 2.58 2.28 -0.63
C VAL A 121 3.38 3.45 -1.16
N LEU A 122 4.20 3.22 -2.18
CA LEU A 122 5.06 4.25 -2.79
C LEU A 122 4.29 5.08 -3.82
N GLU A 123 3.65 4.42 -4.79
CA GLU A 123 2.82 5.07 -5.80
C GLU A 123 1.70 4.12 -6.27
N THR A 124 0.48 4.64 -6.41
CA THR A 124 -0.63 3.95 -7.07
C THR A 124 -1.24 4.83 -8.15
N LYS A 125 -1.52 4.27 -9.33
CA LYS A 125 -2.18 4.99 -10.44
C LYS A 125 -3.38 4.21 -10.95
N LYS A 126 -4.49 4.92 -11.19
CA LYS A 126 -5.77 4.35 -11.65
C LYS A 126 -6.29 3.27 -10.70
N ILE A 127 -6.10 3.52 -9.40
CA ILE A 127 -6.62 2.71 -8.31
C ILE A 127 -7.37 3.69 -7.41
N ASP A 128 -8.68 3.51 -7.31
CA ASP A 128 -9.60 4.42 -6.61
C ASP A 128 -9.49 4.29 -5.09
N GLY A 129 -8.42 3.68 -4.56
CA GLY A 129 -8.30 3.46 -3.14
C GLY A 129 -7.54 2.24 -2.66
N ILE A 130 -7.25 2.21 -1.37
CA ILE A 130 -6.64 1.06 -0.71
C ILE A 130 -7.41 0.75 0.57
N GLN A 131 -7.90 -0.48 0.63
CA GLN A 131 -8.55 -1.07 1.78
C GLN A 131 -7.62 -2.03 2.48
N VAL A 132 -7.32 -1.81 3.75
CA VAL A 132 -6.40 -2.68 4.50
C VAL A 132 -7.10 -3.23 5.74
N SER A 133 -7.12 -4.56 5.83
CA SER A 133 -7.55 -5.33 6.99
C SER A 133 -6.35 -6.12 7.52
N SER A 134 -5.74 -5.63 8.61
CA SER A 134 -4.68 -6.34 9.33
C SER A 134 -4.75 -6.02 10.82
N THR A 135 -4.65 -7.05 11.66
CA THR A 135 -4.63 -6.92 13.12
C THR A 135 -3.23 -6.69 13.68
N ARG A 136 -2.18 -6.75 12.85
CA ARG A 136 -0.77 -6.72 13.28
C ARG A 136 0.06 -5.63 12.59
N LEU A 137 -0.59 -4.70 11.90
CA LEU A 137 0.11 -3.69 11.12
C LEU A 137 0.74 -2.64 12.04
N ASP A 138 2.05 -2.78 12.24
CA ASP A 138 2.87 -1.93 13.11
C ASP A 138 3.25 -0.61 12.41
N SER A 139 3.46 -0.66 11.09
CA SER A 139 4.00 0.46 10.30
C SER A 139 3.28 0.64 8.97
N LEU A 140 2.87 1.88 8.70
CA LEU A 140 2.28 2.30 7.43
C LEU A 140 3.10 3.46 6.84
N ALA A 141 3.65 3.25 5.65
CA ALA A 141 4.35 4.29 4.91
C ALA A 141 3.60 4.57 3.61
N ILE A 142 3.22 5.83 3.41
CA ILE A 142 2.50 6.31 2.23
C ILE A 142 3.40 7.31 1.51
N GLY A 143 3.66 7.05 0.24
CA GLY A 143 4.37 7.92 -0.68
C GLY A 143 3.37 8.85 -1.34
N ARG A 144 3.08 8.60 -2.62
CA ARG A 144 2.12 9.33 -3.44
C ARG A 144 0.88 8.47 -3.66
N LEU A 145 -0.28 8.93 -3.20
CA LEU A 145 -1.58 8.35 -3.55
C LEU A 145 -2.22 9.22 -4.62
N SER A 146 -2.77 8.61 -5.66
CA SER A 146 -3.60 9.31 -6.64
C SER A 146 -5.09 9.31 -6.28
N CYS A 147 -5.44 8.89 -5.07
CA CYS A 147 -6.81 8.63 -4.65
C CYS A 147 -7.29 9.69 -3.65
N GLY A 148 -8.56 10.06 -3.70
CA GLY A 148 -9.22 11.06 -2.88
C GLY A 148 -9.45 10.63 -1.43
N LYS A 149 -10.15 11.47 -0.67
CA LYS A 149 -10.36 11.30 0.77
C LYS A 149 -11.14 10.02 1.15
N ASP A 150 -12.07 9.57 0.31
CA ASP A 150 -12.94 8.42 0.57
C ASP A 150 -12.33 7.08 0.11
N ASP A 151 -11.13 7.15 -0.46
CA ASP A 151 -10.55 6.07 -1.23
C ASP A 151 -9.65 5.16 -0.37
N PHE A 152 -9.08 5.68 0.72
CA PHE A 152 -8.19 4.90 1.59
C PHE A 152 -8.90 4.48 2.88
N VAL A 153 -9.36 3.22 2.98
CA VAL A 153 -10.14 2.73 4.14
C VAL A 153 -9.40 1.62 4.89
N LEU A 154 -9.03 1.87 6.14
CA LEU A 154 -8.53 0.81 7.03
C LEU A 154 -9.73 0.13 7.71
N ARG A 155 -9.76 -1.20 7.80
CA ARG A 155 -10.87 -1.98 8.40
C ARG A 155 -10.35 -2.93 9.48
N GLU A 156 -11.13 -3.14 10.54
CA GLU A 156 -10.90 -4.22 11.51
C GLU A 156 -11.69 -5.49 11.12
N GLU A 157 -11.22 -6.67 11.55
CA GLU A 157 -12.00 -7.90 11.41
C GLU A 157 -13.22 -7.87 12.35
N GLY A 158 -14.43 -8.03 11.78
CA GLY A 158 -15.69 -8.12 12.52
C GLY A 158 -16.84 -7.30 11.94
N GLU A 159 -16.57 -6.35 11.04
CA GLU A 159 -17.63 -5.59 10.38
C GLU A 159 -18.20 -6.38 9.18
N SER A 160 -19.37 -7.00 9.39
CA SER A 160 -20.18 -7.58 8.32
C SER A 160 -20.64 -6.50 7.33
N PRO A 161 -20.71 -6.79 6.01
CA PRO A 161 -21.22 -5.83 5.04
C PRO A 161 -22.75 -5.75 5.17
N ARG A 162 -23.25 -4.96 6.12
CA ARG A 162 -24.65 -4.55 6.06
C ARG A 162 -24.77 -3.40 5.08
N ASN A 163 -25.18 -3.74 3.86
CA ASN A 163 -25.88 -2.84 2.96
C ASN A 163 -27.01 -2.15 3.74
N LYS A 164 -26.77 -0.90 4.19
CA LYS A 164 -27.73 0.16 4.62
C LYS A 164 -26.98 1.31 5.35
N PHE A 165 -25.84 1.79 4.83
CA PHE A 165 -25.09 2.91 5.44
C PHE A 165 -25.20 4.22 4.66
N LEU A 166 -26.39 4.48 4.11
CA LEU A 166 -26.80 5.80 3.67
C LEU A 166 -28.25 5.97 4.10
N GLU A 167 -28.44 6.27 5.38
CA GLU A 167 -29.41 7.27 5.80
C GLU A 167 -29.21 7.53 7.30
N GLU A 168 -29.03 8.81 7.59
CA GLU A 168 -29.14 9.44 8.92
C GLU A 168 -27.95 9.20 9.89
N ASN A 169 -27.22 10.29 10.13
CA ASN A 169 -26.28 10.52 11.23
C ASN A 169 -24.82 10.08 11.02
N ASN A 170 -24.09 10.81 10.16
CA ASN A 170 -22.80 11.45 10.53
C ASN A 170 -22.19 12.17 9.33
N LYS A 171 -22.46 13.48 9.21
CA LYS A 171 -21.75 14.36 8.26
C LYS A 171 -20.29 14.64 8.67
N ASP A 172 -19.77 13.99 9.72
CA ASP A 172 -18.47 14.34 10.32
C ASP A 172 -17.39 13.25 10.32
N HIS A 173 -17.66 12.04 9.81
CA HIS A 173 -16.72 10.91 9.88
C HIS A 173 -16.53 10.23 8.52
N PRO A 174 -15.47 10.58 7.76
CA PRO A 174 -15.21 10.06 6.40
C PRO A 174 -14.84 8.57 6.35
N PHE A 175 -14.51 7.94 7.49
CA PHE A 175 -14.23 6.50 7.52
C PHE A 175 -15.09 5.80 8.57
N PRO A 176 -15.56 4.56 8.27
CA PRO A 176 -16.11 3.69 9.29
C PRO A 176 -15.07 3.49 10.39
N ASN A 177 -15.56 3.40 11.62
CA ASN A 177 -14.87 3.56 12.89
C ASN A 177 -13.88 2.42 13.18
N ALA A 178 -12.86 2.24 12.34
CA ALA A 178 -11.84 1.23 12.54
C ALA A 178 -10.95 1.64 13.73
N LYS A 179 -11.02 0.89 14.84
CA LYS A 179 -10.14 1.06 16.02
C LYS A 179 -8.69 0.63 15.75
N PHE A 180 -8.30 0.60 14.48
CA PHE A 180 -6.98 0.21 14.06
C PHE A 180 -5.99 1.36 14.33
N ARG A 181 -4.89 1.03 15.01
CA ARG A 181 -3.90 2.00 15.47
C ARG A 181 -2.50 1.64 14.95
N VAL A 182 -1.84 2.60 14.30
CA VAL A 182 -0.47 2.52 13.77
C VAL A 182 0.45 3.35 14.65
N GLU A 183 1.62 2.81 14.99
CA GLU A 183 2.60 3.57 15.78
C GLU A 183 3.10 4.80 14.99
N THR A 184 3.54 4.59 13.75
CA THR A 184 4.09 5.65 12.89
C THR A 184 3.52 5.60 11.47
N VAL A 185 3.07 6.76 10.98
CA VAL A 185 2.73 6.99 9.57
C VAL A 185 3.81 7.84 8.91
N TRP A 186 4.31 7.42 7.76
CA TRP A 186 5.24 8.22 6.95
C TRP A 186 4.54 8.76 5.71
N MET A 187 4.66 10.06 5.43
CA MET A 187 4.16 10.72 4.23
C MET A 187 5.35 11.32 3.45
N HIS A 188 5.93 10.52 2.55
CA HIS A 188 7.23 10.85 1.90
C HIS A 188 7.14 11.91 0.79
N HIS A 189 5.97 12.09 0.19
CA HIS A 189 5.76 13.01 -0.93
C HIS A 189 4.64 14.01 -0.67
N PHE A 190 4.36 14.30 0.60
CA PHE A 190 3.32 15.23 1.01
C PHE A 190 3.54 16.61 0.38
N SER A 191 2.66 16.95 -0.54
CA SER A 191 2.61 18.23 -1.23
C SER A 191 1.73 19.26 -0.53
N GLY A 192 0.90 18.81 0.42
CA GLY A 192 -0.09 19.66 1.08
C GLY A 192 -1.36 19.86 0.26
N SER A 193 -1.61 18.99 -0.72
CA SER A 193 -2.87 19.01 -1.47
C SER A 193 -4.07 18.81 -0.54
N GLU A 194 -5.26 19.21 -1.00
CA GLU A 194 -6.47 19.09 -0.21
C GLU A 194 -6.75 17.63 0.18
N GLU A 195 -6.48 16.70 -0.73
CA GLU A 195 -6.68 15.26 -0.53
C GLU A 195 -5.69 14.70 0.49
N GLU A 196 -4.40 15.00 0.35
CA GLU A 196 -3.36 14.55 1.28
C GLU A 196 -3.58 15.13 2.68
N PHE A 197 -3.96 16.41 2.76
CA PHE A 197 -4.31 17.06 4.02
C PHE A 197 -5.56 16.44 4.65
N ALA A 198 -6.59 16.16 3.85
CA ALA A 198 -7.82 15.54 4.33
C ALA A 198 -7.57 14.13 4.87
N LEU A 199 -6.75 13.32 4.19
CA LEU A 199 -6.31 12.01 4.65
C LEU A 199 -5.55 12.11 5.98
N ALA A 200 -4.53 12.96 6.05
CA ALA A 200 -3.72 13.15 7.26
C ALA A 200 -4.56 13.65 8.44
N SER A 201 -5.43 14.63 8.20
CA SER A 201 -6.39 15.16 9.18
C SER A 201 -7.32 14.06 9.70
N CYS A 202 -7.78 13.18 8.81
CA CYS A 202 -8.67 12.09 9.19
C CYS A 202 -7.95 11.04 10.07
N LEU A 203 -6.75 10.62 9.68
CA LEU A 203 -5.91 9.70 10.48
C LEU A 203 -5.63 10.23 11.89
N ILE A 204 -5.40 11.54 12.04
CA ILE A 204 -5.24 12.20 13.34
C ILE A 204 -6.56 12.19 14.10
N ARG A 205 -7.66 12.66 13.48
CA ARG A 205 -8.97 12.78 14.12
C ARG A 205 -9.50 11.44 14.60
N GLN A 206 -9.23 10.36 13.90
CA GLN A 206 -9.69 9.02 14.26
C GLN A 206 -8.79 8.33 15.29
N GLY A 207 -7.65 8.92 15.64
CA GLY A 207 -6.69 8.30 16.55
C GLY A 207 -5.99 7.08 15.95
N THR A 208 -5.97 6.98 14.62
CA THR A 208 -5.28 5.91 13.89
C THR A 208 -3.78 6.02 14.08
N VAL A 209 -3.20 7.21 14.25
CA VAL A 209 -1.76 7.38 14.52
C VAL A 209 -1.51 7.57 16.01
N ILE A 210 -0.77 6.66 16.63
CA ILE A 210 -0.56 6.66 18.09
C ILE A 210 0.60 7.55 18.51
N LYS A 211 1.70 7.53 17.75
CA LYS A 211 2.99 8.10 18.20
C LYS A 211 3.52 9.17 17.26
N ARG A 212 3.67 8.87 15.96
CA ARG A 212 4.31 9.81 15.03
C ARG A 212 3.67 9.84 13.65
N MET A 213 3.49 11.04 13.12
CA MET A 213 3.31 11.27 11.69
C MET A 213 4.56 11.97 11.16
N MET A 214 5.29 11.29 10.28
CA MET A 214 6.54 11.76 9.70
C MET A 214 6.24 12.33 8.31
N ILE A 215 6.43 13.63 8.13
CA ILE A 215 6.17 14.31 6.86
C ILE A 215 7.50 14.72 6.26
N LYS A 216 7.83 14.22 5.07
CA LYS A 216 9.05 14.68 4.39
C LYS A 216 8.78 16.06 3.78
N SER A 217 9.47 17.09 4.25
CA SER A 217 9.33 18.45 3.71
C SER A 217 10.45 18.81 2.73
N THR A 218 11.51 18.01 2.69
CA THR A 218 12.78 18.31 2.03
C THR A 218 12.85 17.75 0.60
N SER A 219 12.22 18.44 -0.35
CA SER A 219 12.57 18.39 -1.80
C SER A 219 11.81 19.38 -2.69
N PHE A 220 10.88 20.18 -2.16
CA PHE A 220 10.00 20.99 -3.01
C PHE A 220 10.56 22.39 -3.30
N PRO A 221 10.24 22.99 -4.48
CA PRO A 221 10.62 24.35 -4.80
C PRO A 221 10.15 25.33 -3.72
N ALA A 222 10.92 26.40 -3.46
CA ALA A 222 10.64 27.38 -2.39
C ALA A 222 9.17 27.88 -2.36
N ARG A 223 8.51 27.95 -3.53
CA ARG A 223 7.10 28.34 -3.68
C ARG A 223 6.10 27.38 -2.98
N LYS A 224 6.39 26.07 -2.92
CA LYS A 224 5.52 25.07 -2.29
C LYS A 224 5.80 24.84 -0.81
N LYS A 225 6.95 25.31 -0.33
CA LYS A 225 7.36 25.14 1.07
C LYS A 225 6.36 25.78 2.04
N LEU A 226 5.88 26.99 1.74
CA LEU A 226 4.93 27.71 2.58
C LEU A 226 3.56 27.01 2.66
N GLU A 227 3.08 26.45 1.55
CA GLU A 227 1.83 25.68 1.50
C GLU A 227 1.91 24.42 2.37
N ILE A 228 3.01 23.68 2.26
CA ILE A 228 3.29 22.50 3.07
C ILE A 228 3.39 22.86 4.56
N GLU A 229 4.15 23.91 4.90
CA GLU A 229 4.28 24.38 6.29
C GLU A 229 2.93 24.82 6.87
N THR A 230 2.10 25.49 6.07
CA THR A 230 0.74 25.88 6.46
C THR A 230 -0.15 24.66 6.71
N ALA A 231 -0.10 23.66 5.82
CA ALA A 231 -0.82 22.41 5.99
C ALA A 231 -0.37 21.65 7.24
N VAL A 232 0.94 21.55 7.48
CA VAL A 232 1.51 20.92 8.69
C VAL A 232 1.08 21.66 9.95
N ALA A 233 1.13 23.00 9.96
CA ALA A 233 0.69 23.80 11.10
C ALA A 233 -0.79 23.57 11.42
N LYS A 234 -1.65 23.47 10.39
CA LYS A 234 -3.07 23.11 10.56
C LYS A 234 -3.23 21.71 11.15
N LEU A 235 -2.45 20.72 10.71
CA LEU A 235 -2.47 19.36 11.28
C LEU A 235 -1.99 19.35 12.74
N GLN A 236 -0.94 20.09 13.08
CA GLN A 236 -0.44 20.23 14.45
C GLN A 236 -1.48 20.88 15.37
N ALA A 237 -2.23 21.85 14.88
CA ALA A 237 -3.32 22.46 15.63
C ALA A 237 -4.46 21.47 15.94
N LEU A 238 -4.73 20.50 15.05
CA LEU A 238 -5.72 19.44 15.30
C LEU A 238 -5.32 18.55 16.48
N ILE A 239 -4.04 18.20 16.59
CA ILE A 239 -3.51 17.38 17.70
C ILE A 239 -3.71 18.08 19.03
N ARG A 240 -3.38 19.38 19.09
CA ARG A 240 -3.53 20.21 20.31
C ARG A 240 -4.99 20.30 20.76
N LYS A 241 -5.94 20.41 19.84
CA LYS A 241 -7.38 20.48 20.15
C LYS A 241 -7.97 19.18 20.69
N LYS A 242 -7.40 18.03 20.33
CA LYS A 242 -7.90 16.70 20.73
C LYS A 242 -7.18 16.09 21.94
N GLU A 243 -6.28 16.82 22.60
CA GLU A 243 -5.49 16.31 23.72
C GLU A 243 -4.74 15.01 23.39
N GLN A 244 -4.35 14.83 22.13
CA GLN A 244 -3.53 13.69 21.69
C GLN A 244 -2.05 13.95 22.00
N TRP A 245 -1.72 14.16 23.27
CA TRP A 245 -0.39 14.56 23.74
C TRP A 245 0.74 13.59 23.37
N GLN A 246 0.40 12.35 23.00
CA GLN A 246 1.36 11.32 22.61
C GLN A 246 1.71 11.36 21.11
N LEU A 247 0.89 12.02 20.28
CA LEU A 247 1.09 12.09 18.84
C LEU A 247 1.95 13.31 18.48
N ALA A 248 3.05 13.08 17.78
CA ALA A 248 3.91 14.14 17.25
C ALA A 248 3.93 14.13 15.72
N ILE A 249 3.76 15.31 15.10
CA ILE A 249 4.07 15.51 13.68
C ILE A 249 5.51 16.01 13.58
N LYS A 250 6.37 15.26 12.90
CA LYS A 250 7.76 15.65 12.67
C LYS A 250 8.01 15.80 11.18
N CYS A 251 8.59 16.94 10.81
CA CYS A 251 9.12 17.16 9.47
C CYS A 251 10.57 16.69 9.41
N PHE A 252 10.98 16.10 8.28
CA PHE A 252 12.36 15.66 8.01
C PHE A 252 12.75 15.90 6.55
#